data_AF-A0AAN4YY90-F1
#
_entry.id   AF-A0AAN4YY90-F1
#
_cell.length_a   1.000
_cell.length_b   1.000
_cell.length_c   1.000
_cell.angle_alpha   90.00
_cell.angle_beta   90.00
_cell.angle_gamma   90.00
#
_symmetry.space_group_name_H-M   'P 1'
#
loop_
_entity.id
_entity.type
_entity.pdbx_description
1 polymer ?
#
loop_
_entity_poly.entity_id
_entity_poly.type
_entity_poly.pdbx_seq_one_letter_code
_entity_poly.pdbx_strand_id
1 'polypeptide(L)'
;MGNSRHSAEETTEDNCHGCDLMKPEVIIRKNCSDTDCGRCKCRAYWCVACLSRILLAASDDVREKTKCPFCRSNFCVWDVKMLTSE
;
A
#
# COMPACT_ATOMS: atom_id res chain seq x y z
N MET A 1 26.18 17.18 -35.62
CA MET A 1 25.03 17.88 -35.01
C MET A 1 24.01 16.84 -34.55
N GLY A 2 23.54 16.92 -33.30
CA GLY A 2 22.39 16.14 -32.82
C GLY A 2 22.70 15.00 -31.86
N ASN A 3 23.25 15.31 -30.68
CA ASN A 3 23.08 14.49 -29.47
C ASN A 3 21.58 14.43 -29.12
N SER A 4 21.09 13.28 -28.63
CA SER A 4 20.52 13.19 -27.28
C SER A 4 20.15 11.76 -26.91
N ARG A 5 20.81 11.33 -25.84
CA ARG A 5 20.56 10.13 -25.05
C ARG A 5 19.21 10.29 -24.35
N HIS A 6 18.30 9.33 -24.49
CA HIS A 6 17.28 9.11 -23.47
C HIS A 6 17.60 7.81 -22.76
N SER A 7 18.40 7.95 -21.70
CA SER A 7 18.41 6.99 -20.60
C SER A 7 17.06 7.14 -19.88
N ALA A 8 16.07 6.37 -20.30
CA ALA A 8 14.82 6.25 -19.55
C ALA A 8 14.98 5.13 -18.52
N GLU A 9 15.74 5.40 -17.47
CA GLU A 9 15.68 4.62 -16.24
C GLU A 9 15.46 5.58 -15.08
N GLU A 10 14.42 6.39 -15.25
CA GLU A 10 13.81 7.10 -14.14
C GLU A 10 12.81 6.10 -13.55
N THR A 11 13.26 5.28 -12.60
CA THR A 11 12.34 4.57 -11.70
C THR A 11 11.60 5.65 -10.90
N THR A 12 10.54 6.19 -11.49
CA THR A 12 9.55 6.97 -10.76
C THR A 12 8.96 6.02 -9.73
N GLU A 13 9.44 6.11 -8.48
CA GLU A 13 8.71 5.53 -7.36
C GLU A 13 7.31 6.15 -7.38
N ASP A 14 6.33 5.37 -7.85
CA ASP A 14 4.96 5.84 -8.01
C ASP A 14 4.45 6.43 -6.70
N ASN A 15 3.78 7.58 -6.78
CA ASN A 15 3.12 8.19 -5.64
C ASN A 15 2.01 7.27 -5.09
N CYS A 16 1.56 7.57 -3.87
CA CYS A 16 0.41 6.95 -3.25
C CYS A 16 -0.78 6.98 -4.19
N HIS A 17 -1.34 5.81 -4.50
CA HIS A 17 -2.46 5.66 -5.42
C HIS A 17 -3.74 6.40 -4.98
N GLY A 18 -3.89 6.67 -3.68
CA GLY A 18 -5.08 7.32 -3.14
C GLY A 18 -5.07 8.85 -3.22
N CYS A 19 -3.92 9.49 -3.05
CA CYS A 19 -3.82 10.95 -3.04
C CYS A 19 -2.94 11.51 -4.15
N ASP A 20 -2.04 10.72 -4.72
CA ASP A 20 -1.05 11.14 -5.74
C ASP A 20 -0.08 12.26 -5.29
N LEU A 21 -0.10 12.64 -4.00
CA LEU A 21 0.68 13.76 -3.47
C LEU A 21 1.99 13.36 -2.81
N MET A 22 2.08 12.13 -2.31
CA MET A 22 3.17 11.66 -1.45
C MET A 22 3.52 10.22 -1.78
N LYS A 23 4.74 9.79 -1.49
CA LYS A 23 5.17 8.42 -1.72
C LYS A 23 4.38 7.42 -0.86
N PRO A 24 4.26 6.15 -1.29
CA PRO A 24 3.79 5.08 -0.43
C PRO A 24 4.66 4.98 0.83
N GLU A 25 4.01 4.79 1.97
CA GLU A 25 4.66 4.68 3.29
C GLU A 25 4.33 3.36 3.98
N VAL A 26 3.32 2.65 3.48
CA VAL A 26 2.82 1.42 4.09
C VAL A 26 2.64 0.31 3.07
N ILE A 27 2.81 -0.92 3.57
CA ILE A 27 2.63 -2.15 2.82
C ILE A 27 1.76 -3.13 3.59
N ILE A 28 0.87 -3.83 2.86
CA ILE A 28 0.02 -4.87 3.45
C ILE A 28 0.76 -6.20 3.37
N ARG A 29 1.08 -6.78 4.53
CA ARG A 29 1.74 -8.08 4.67
C ARG A 29 1.15 -8.83 5.85
N LYS A 30 0.72 -10.07 5.60
CA LYS A 30 0.15 -10.96 6.62
C LYS A 30 1.07 -11.04 7.85
N ASN A 31 0.56 -10.57 8.98
CA ASN A 31 1.27 -10.44 10.25
C ASN A 31 0.36 -10.67 11.47
N CYS A 32 -0.97 -10.64 11.31
CA CYS A 32 -1.91 -11.02 12.36
C CYS A 32 -2.06 -12.55 12.47
N SER A 33 -2.62 -13.06 13.57
CA SER A 33 -2.90 -14.49 13.79
C SER A 33 -4.24 -14.97 13.19
N ASP A 34 -5.05 -14.06 12.64
CA ASP A 34 -6.40 -14.35 12.15
C ASP A 34 -6.38 -15.18 10.85
N THR A 35 -7.08 -16.31 10.80
CA THR A 35 -7.05 -17.21 9.63
C THR A 35 -7.74 -16.65 8.39
N ASP A 36 -8.64 -15.68 8.54
CA ASP A 36 -9.38 -15.10 7.43
C ASP A 36 -8.58 -14.01 6.69
N CYS A 37 -7.52 -13.49 7.32
CA CYS A 37 -6.60 -12.55 6.68
C CYS A 37 -5.60 -13.32 5.79
N GLY A 38 -5.55 -12.92 4.52
CA GLY A 38 -4.73 -13.58 3.50
C GLY A 38 -3.36 -12.92 3.27
N ARG A 39 -2.53 -13.57 2.45
CA ARG A 39 -1.24 -13.02 2.02
C ARG A 39 -1.45 -12.05 0.84
N CYS A 40 -1.36 -10.76 1.10
CA CYS A 40 -1.26 -9.74 0.06
C CYS A 40 0.15 -9.74 -0.58
N LYS A 41 0.22 -9.85 -1.91
CA LYS A 41 1.48 -9.82 -2.70
C LYS A 41 1.68 -8.51 -3.48
N CYS A 42 0.82 -7.51 -3.29
CA CYS A 42 0.96 -6.22 -3.95
C CYS A 42 2.24 -5.49 -3.50
N ARG A 43 2.77 -4.62 -4.36
CA ARG A 43 3.77 -3.61 -3.92
C ARG A 43 3.12 -2.58 -3.00
N ALA A 44 3.93 -1.73 -2.38
CA ALA A 44 3.43 -0.61 -1.61
C ALA A 44 2.83 0.43 -2.57
N TYR A 45 1.60 0.83 -2.29
CA TYR A 45 0.84 1.77 -3.12
C TYR A 45 0.19 2.89 -2.32
N TRP A 46 0.30 2.86 -0.99
CA TRP A 46 -0.50 3.70 -0.12
C TRP A 46 0.40 4.43 0.87
N CYS A 47 0.11 5.71 1.11
CA CYS A 47 0.53 6.41 2.31
C CYS A 47 -0.33 5.98 3.50
N VAL A 48 0.11 6.31 4.72
CA VAL A 48 -0.61 5.93 5.94
C VAL A 48 -2.05 6.47 5.91
N ALA A 49 -2.22 7.74 5.56
CA ALA A 49 -3.53 8.40 5.59
C ALA A 49 -4.54 7.75 4.64
N CYS A 50 -4.13 7.43 3.40
CA CYS A 50 -5.03 6.83 2.42
C CYS A 50 -5.41 5.39 2.80
N LEU A 51 -4.47 4.59 3.32
CA LEU A 51 -4.80 3.24 3.76
C LEU A 51 -5.72 3.24 4.99
N SER A 52 -5.52 4.16 5.94
CA SER A 52 -6.40 4.33 7.10
C SER A 52 -7.83 4.69 6.70
N ARG A 53 -8.01 5.53 5.67
CA ARG A 53 -9.35 5.84 5.12
C ARG A 53 -10.04 4.60 4.55
N ILE A 54 -9.29 3.69 3.91
CA ILE A 54 -9.85 2.43 3.40
C ILE A 54 -10.31 1.52 4.55
N LEU A 55 -9.54 1.44 5.63
CA LEU A 55 -9.92 0.69 6.83
C LEU A 55 -11.20 1.26 7.46
N LEU A 56 -11.23 2.59 7.67
CA LEU A 56 -12.39 3.29 8.25
C LEU A 56 -13.63 3.29 7.36
N ALA A 57 -13.46 3.26 6.02
CA ALA A 57 -14.60 3.16 5.11
C ALA A 57 -15.26 1.78 5.11
N ALA A 58 -14.57 0.74 5.59
CA ALA A 58 -15.11 -0.61 5.70
C ALA A 58 -15.83 -0.85 7.03
N SER A 59 -15.37 -0.23 8.11
CA SER A 59 -15.94 -0.37 9.46
C SER A 59 -15.51 0.81 10.36
N ASP A 60 -16.36 1.15 11.33
CA ASP A 60 -16.01 2.10 12.40
C ASP A 60 -14.90 1.58 13.33
N ASP A 61 -14.65 0.26 13.34
CA ASP A 61 -13.51 -0.36 14.02
C ASP A 61 -12.43 -0.79 13.01
N VAL A 62 -11.28 -0.12 13.05
CA VAL A 62 -10.11 -0.43 12.19
C VAL A 62 -9.51 -1.82 12.43
N ARG A 63 -9.88 -2.49 13.51
CA ARG A 63 -9.49 -3.89 13.79
C ARG A 63 -10.26 -4.87 12.92
N GLU A 64 -11.43 -4.47 12.41
CA GLU A 64 -12.20 -5.26 11.46
C GLU A 64 -11.45 -5.45 10.15
N LYS A 65 -11.80 -6.54 9.47
CA LYS A 65 -11.13 -6.97 8.26
C LYS A 65 -11.68 -6.21 7.07
N THR A 66 -10.81 -5.82 6.15
CA THR A 66 -11.19 -5.27 4.84
C THR A 66 -10.40 -5.96 3.73
N LYS A 67 -10.69 -5.61 2.48
CA LYS A 67 -10.07 -6.21 1.29
C LYS A 67 -9.04 -5.27 0.69
N CYS A 68 -7.87 -5.80 0.36
CA CYS A 68 -6.88 -5.06 -0.42
C CYS A 68 -7.53 -4.57 -1.73
N PRO A 69 -7.48 -3.26 -2.07
CA PRO A 69 -8.16 -2.75 -3.25
C PRO A 69 -7.66 -3.34 -4.59
N PHE A 70 -6.43 -3.89 -4.60
CA PHE A 70 -5.81 -4.45 -5.80
C PHE A 70 -5.99 -5.97 -5.90
N CYS A 71 -5.57 -6.73 -4.89
CA CYS A 71 -5.62 -8.21 -4.95
C CYS A 71 -6.79 -8.84 -4.21
N ARG A 72 -7.60 -8.04 -3.50
CA ARG A 72 -8.77 -8.44 -2.71
C ARG A 72 -8.51 -9.43 -1.57
N SER A 73 -7.24 -9.72 -1.25
CA SER A 73 -6.89 -10.43 -0.02
C SER A 73 -7.46 -9.68 1.18
N ASN A 74 -8.13 -10.41 2.08
CA ASN A 74 -8.53 -9.87 3.36
C ASN A 74 -7.28 -9.47 4.16
N PHE A 75 -7.36 -8.37 4.90
CA PHE A 75 -6.33 -7.91 5.82
C PHE A 75 -6.99 -7.06 6.93
N CYS A 76 -6.31 -6.92 8.07
CA CYS A 76 -6.69 -5.98 9.12
C CYS A 76 -5.54 -5.00 9.41
N VAL A 77 -5.75 -4.03 10.32
CA VAL A 77 -4.72 -3.05 10.67
C VAL A 77 -3.37 -3.68 11.09
N TRP A 78 -3.39 -4.86 11.72
CA TRP A 78 -2.19 -5.57 12.15
C TRP A 78 -1.35 -6.16 11.00
N ASP A 79 -1.93 -6.28 9.81
CA ASP A 79 -1.22 -6.66 8.58
C ASP A 79 -0.59 -5.45 7.87
N VAL A 80 -0.77 -4.23 8.37
CA VAL A 80 -0.17 -3.02 7.81
C VAL A 80 1.21 -2.79 8.44
N LYS A 81 2.24 -2.64 7.60
CA LYS A 81 3.61 -2.34 8.02
C LYS A 81 4.08 -1.04 7.39
N MET A 82 4.80 -0.23 8.15
CA MET A 82 5.54 0.91 7.60
C MET A 82 6.66 0.40 6.69
N LEU A 83 6.90 1.10 5.60
CA LEU A 83 8.14 0.97 4.85
C LEU A 83 9.25 1.57 5.71
N THR A 84 10.24 0.76 6.07
CA THR A 84 11.46 1.26 6.72
C THR A 84 12.34 1.88 5.64
N SER A 85 12.70 3.15 5.80
CA SER A 85 13.86 3.71 5.11
C SER A 85 15.10 3.13 5.77
N GLU A 86 15.83 2.25 5.07
CA GLU A 86 17.21 1.92 5.46
C GLU A 86 18.15 3.09 5.16
#